data_AF-M8DQX5-F1
#
_entry.id   AF-M8DQX5-F1
#
_cell.length_a   1.000
_cell.length_b   1.000
_cell.length_c   1.000
_cell.angle_alpha   90.00
_cell.angle_beta   90.00
_cell.angle_gamma   90.00
#
_symmetry.space_group_name_H-M   'P 1'
#
loop_
_entity.id
_entity.type
_entity.pdbx_description
1 polymer ?
#
loop_
_entity_poly.entity_id
_entity_poly.type
_entity_poly.pdbx_seq_one_letter_code
_entity_poly.pdbx_strand_id
1 'polypeptide(L)' 'MVYVAIIIFLIVIAIIVKPRIEIYHLKQKYRQLMFLSSMEQAEKSLQLQIQRLKVKYPGRTEKWYIEKVIFDLERDRR' A
#
# COMPACT_ATOMS: atom_id res chain seq x y z
N MET A 1 27.65 -2.40 -24.54
CA MET A 1 27.71 -2.25 -23.07
C MET A 1 26.80 -1.13 -22.56
N VAL A 2 26.90 0.10 -23.06
CA VAL A 2 26.07 1.25 -22.58
C VAL A 2 24.56 1.02 -22.74
N TYR A 3 24.10 0.50 -23.89
CA TYR A 3 22.68 0.21 -24.11
C TYR A 3 22.10 -0.84 -23.16
N VAL A 4 22.89 -1.87 -22.81
CA VAL A 4 22.47 -2.91 -21.86
C VAL A 4 22.29 -2.32 -20.46
N ALA A 5 23.19 -1.41 -20.06
CA ALA A 5 23.07 -0.70 -18.78
C ALA A 5 21.83 0.21 -18.72
N ILE A 6 21.49 0.90 -19.81
CA ILE A 6 20.28 1.73 -19.90
C ILE A 6 19.01 0.87 -19.78
N ILE A 7 18.97 -0.28 -20.46
CA ILE A 7 17.82 -1.19 -20.40
C ILE A 7 17.64 -1.74 -18.98
N ILE A 8 18.72 -2.18 -18.32
CA ILE A 8 18.67 -2.65 -16.93
C ILE A 8 18.19 -1.53 -16.00
N PHE A 9 18.69 -0.31 -16.17
CA PHE A 9 18.28 0.84 -15.38
C PHE A 9 16.78 1.14 -15.52
N LEU A 10 16.24 1.10 -16.74
CA LEU A 10 14.81 1.28 -17.00
C LEU A 10 13.95 0.18 -16.37
N ILE A 11 14.40 -1.07 -16.41
CA ILE A 11 13.71 -2.21 -15.78
C ILE A 11 13.68 -2.05 -14.26
N VAL A 12 14.81 -1.66 -13.64
CA VAL A 12 14.90 -1.43 -12.19
C VAL A 12 13.96 -0.31 -11.77
N ILE A 13 13.93 0.81 -12.50
CA ILE A 13 12.98 1.90 -12.24
C ILE A 13 11.54 1.41 -12.35
N ALA A 14 11.20 0.65 -13.39
CA ALA A 14 9.84 0.14 -13.57
C ALA A 14 9.41 -0.76 -12.41
N ILE A 15 10.30 -1.63 -11.91
CA ILE A 15 10.03 -2.51 -10.76
C ILE A 15 9.79 -1.70 -9.47
N ILE A 16 10.49 -0.58 -9.29
CA ILE A 16 10.37 0.26 -8.08
C ILE A 16 9.14 1.18 -8.14
N VAL A 17 8.77 1.68 -9.32
CA VAL A 17 7.67 2.65 -9.48
C VAL A 17 6.30 1.98 -9.46
N LYS A 18 6.15 0.81 -10.09
CA LYS A 18 4.88 0.07 -10.15
C LYS A 18 4.19 -0.14 -8.79
N PRO A 19 4.90 -0.57 -7.72
CA PRO A 19 4.26 -0.75 -6.41
C PRO A 19 3.75 0.56 -5.80
N ARG A 20 4.33 1.73 -6.14
CA ARG A 20 3.88 3.01 -5.58
C ARG A 20 2.51 3.43 -6.10
N ILE A 21 2.22 3.20 -7.37
CA ILE A 21 0.92 3.54 -7.97
C ILE A 21 -0.18 2.67 -7.38
N GLU A 22 0.09 1.36 -7.23
CA GLU A 22 -0.85 0.44 -6.60
C GLU A 22 -1.14 0.86 -5.14
N ILE A 23 -0.09 1.15 -4.36
CA ILE A 23 -0.24 1.62 -2.97
C ILE A 23 -1.09 2.89 -2.91
N TYR A 24 -0.92 3.82 -3.85
CA TYR A 24 -1.73 5.04 -3.91
C TYR A 24 -3.23 4.75 -4.09
N HIS A 25 -3.58 3.87 -5.03
CA HIS A 25 -4.97 3.47 -5.25
C HIS A 25 -5.55 2.74 -4.03
N LEU A 26 -4.77 1.87 -3.40
CA LEU A 26 -5.14 1.19 -2.17
C LEU A 26 -5.44 2.18 -1.02
N LYS A 27 -4.58 3.20 -0.82
CA LYS A 27 -4.83 4.26 0.17
C LYS A 27 -6.08 5.08 -0.16
N GLN A 28 -6.34 5.35 -1.44
CA GLN A 28 -7.55 6.03 -1.85
C GLN A 28 -8.81 5.20 -1.57
N LYS A 29 -8.80 3.90 -1.87
CA LYS A 29 -9.90 2.98 -1.57
C LYS A 29 -10.16 2.88 -0.07
N TYR A 30 -9.11 2.81 0.73
CA TYR A 30 -9.20 2.86 2.19
C TYR A 30 -9.92 4.13 2.68
N ARG A 31 -9.56 5.31 2.17
CA ARG A 31 -10.23 6.57 2.52
C ARG A 31 -11.72 6.56 2.22
N GLN A 32 -12.10 6.03 1.05
CA GLN A 32 -13.50 5.92 0.65
C GLN A 32 -14.30 4.99 1.57
N LEU A 33 -13.68 3.92 2.06
CA LEU A 33 -14.32 2.99 2.99
C LEU A 33 -14.50 3.58 4.39
N MET A 34 -13.54 4.38 4.85
CA MET A 34 -13.48 4.92 6.21
C MET A 34 -14.19 6.28 6.37
N PHE A 35 -14.72 6.87 5.29
CA PHE A 35 -15.36 8.20 5.28
C PHE A 35 -14.53 9.32 5.94
N LEU A 36 -13.21 9.18 5.93
CA LEU A 36 -12.33 10.17 6.56
C LEU A 36 -12.09 11.36 5.63
N SER A 37 -12.47 12.55 6.10
CA SER A 37 -12.35 13.81 5.36
C SER A 37 -10.90 14.33 5.28
N SER A 38 -10.02 13.92 6.20
CA SER A 38 -8.63 14.37 6.25
C SER A 38 -7.65 13.28 5.83
N MET A 39 -6.80 13.60 4.85
CA MET A 39 -5.74 12.71 4.35
C MET A 39 -4.76 12.28 5.44
N GLU A 40 -4.43 13.18 6.36
CA GLU A 40 -3.47 12.92 7.44
C GLU A 40 -4.04 11.95 8.48
N GLN A 41 -5.31 12.12 8.85
CA GLN A 41 -5.99 11.22 9.79
C GLN A 41 -6.16 9.81 9.21
N ALA A 42 -6.49 9.72 7.91
CA ALA A 42 -6.57 8.45 7.21
C ALA A 42 -5.24 7.71 7.17
N GLU A 43 -4.15 8.42 6.87
CA GLU A 43 -2.81 7.85 6.84
C GLU A 43 -2.38 7.37 8.24
N LYS A 44 -2.60 8.19 9.27
CA LYS A 44 -2.25 7.83 10.65
C LYS A 44 -3.02 6.60 11.14
N SER A 45 -4.32 6.54 10.86
CA SER A 45 -5.14 5.38 11.21
C SER A 45 -4.71 4.12 10.44
N LEU A 46 -4.44 4.26 9.14
CA LEU A 46 -3.94 3.16 8.33
C LEU A 46 -2.61 2.63 8.87
N GLN A 47 -1.68 3.52 9.23
CA GLN A 47 -0.39 3.13 9.82
C GLN A 47 -0.56 2.38 11.14
N LEU A 48 -1.45 2.82 12.03
CA LEU A 48 -1.73 2.10 13.28
C LEU A 48 -2.25 0.69 13.02
N GLN A 49 -3.15 0.51 12.05
CA GLN A 49 -3.67 -0.80 11.68
C GLN A 49 -2.59 -1.70 11.06
N ILE A 50 -1.76 -1.13 10.18
CA ILE A 50 -0.60 -1.83 9.62
C ILE A 50 0.37 -2.26 10.73
N GLN A 51 0.66 -1.40 11.71
CA GLN A 51 1.56 -1.75 12.83
C GLN A 51 1.01 -2.94 13.63
N ARG A 52 -0.29 -2.96 13.93
CA ARG A 52 -0.93 -4.11 14.60
C ARG A 52 -0.84 -5.37 13.75
N LEU A 53 -1.05 -5.27 12.44
CA LEU A 53 -0.91 -6.41 11.53
C LEU A 53 0.54 -6.88 11.39
N LYS A 54 1.53 -5.99 11.45
CA LYS A 54 2.96 -6.34 11.43
C LYS A 54 3.37 -7.16 12.66
N VAL A 55 2.79 -6.86 13.82
CA VAL A 55 3.00 -7.65 15.03
C VAL A 55 2.44 -9.07 14.85
N LYS A 56 1.27 -9.21 14.22
CA LYS A 56 0.61 -10.51 14.02
C LYS A 56 1.17 -11.31 12.84
N TYR A 57 1.62 -10.65 11.79
CA TYR A 57 2.08 -11.24 10.53
C TYR A 57 3.37 -10.56 10.06
N PRO A 58 4.50 -10.77 10.75
CA PRO A 58 5.76 -10.14 10.38
C PRO A 58 6.27 -10.58 8.99
N GLY A 59 7.05 -9.72 8.35
CA GLY A 59 7.73 -10.03 7.08
C GLY A 59 6.89 -9.93 5.81
N ARG A 60 5.62 -9.50 5.89
CA ARG A 60 4.80 -9.24 4.69
C ARG A 60 5.13 -7.90 4.04
N THR A 61 4.75 -7.75 2.77
CA THR A 61 4.93 -6.52 2.00
C THR A 61 3.93 -5.45 2.44
N GLU A 62 4.28 -4.17 2.24
CA GLU A 62 3.40 -3.05 2.55
C GLU A 62 2.03 -3.17 1.87
N LYS A 63 2.03 -3.54 0.59
CA LYS A 63 0.82 -3.82 -0.20
C LYS A 63 -0.09 -4.83 0.50
N TRP A 64 0.46 -5.96 0.94
CA TRP A 64 -0.31 -7.00 1.61
C TRP A 64 -1.01 -6.49 2.88
N TYR A 65 -0.33 -5.65 3.68
CA TYR A 65 -0.95 -5.09 4.88
C TYR A 65 -2.10 -4.13 4.53
N ILE A 66 -1.93 -3.28 3.51
CA ILE A 66 -2.99 -2.35 3.11
C ILE A 66 -4.19 -3.12 2.53
N GLU A 67 -3.94 -4.13 1.69
CA GLU A 67 -4.98 -5.04 1.18
C GLU A 67 -5.74 -5.71 2.32
N LYS A 68 -5.01 -6.21 3.32
CA LYS A 68 -5.61 -6.88 4.47
C LYS A 68 -6.49 -5.94 5.29
N VAL A 69 -6.04 -4.72 5.53
CA VAL A 69 -6.84 -3.68 6.21
C VAL A 69 -8.12 -3.39 5.43
N ILE A 70 -8.03 -3.21 4.11
CA ILE A 70 -9.20 -2.96 3.27
C ILE A 70 -10.17 -4.13 3.32
N PHE A 71 -9.66 -5.37 3.21
CA PHE A 71 -10.49 -6.57 3.28
C PHE A 71 -11.24 -6.67 4.62
N ASP A 72 -10.55 -6.41 5.73
CA ASP A 72 -11.17 -6.46 7.05
C ASP A 72 -12.24 -5.35 7.20
N LEU A 73 -12.01 -4.15 6.66
CA LEU A 73 -13.01 -3.07 6.62
C LEU A 73 -14.22 -3.40 5.73
N GLU A 74 -14.01 -4.01 4.56
CA GLU A 74 -15.09 -4.43 3.67
C GLU A 74 -15.93 -5.53 4.29
N ARG A 75 -15.29 -6.45 5.02
CA ARG A 75 -15.97 -7.54 5.73
C ARG A 75 -16.83 -7.02 6.88
N ASP A 76 -16.31 -6.10 7.69
CA ASP A 76 -17.05 -5.56 8.84
C ASP A 76 -18.23 -4.66 8.41
N ARG A 77 -18.22 -4.17 7.16
CA ARG A 77 -19.31 -3.37 6.57
C ARG A 77 -20.45 -4.21 5.99
N ARG A 78 -20.25 -5.52 5.83
CA ARG A 78 -21.21 -6.44 5.20
C ARG A 78 -22.08 -7.13 6.25
#